data_AF-A0A355AM05-F1
#
_entry.id   AF-A0A355AM05-F1
#
_cell.length_a   1.000
_cell.length_b   1.000
_cell.length_c   1.000
_cell.angle_alpha   90.00
_cell.angle_beta   90.00
_cell.angle_gamma   90.00
#
_symmetry.space_group_name_H-M   'P 1'
#
loop_
_entity.id
_entity.type
_entity.pdbx_description
1 polymer ?
#
loop_
_entity_poly.entity_id
_entity_poly.type
_entity_poly.pdbx_seq_one_letter_code
_entity_poly.pdbx_strand_id
1 'polypeptide(L)'
;LGSADWMPRNFFRRVEVMFPVLAEPLKERVLTSIVPTYIADTARARRLRTDGAYTFDTPAKKQTPQRSQILFMEEASAMSETITQLPNHGSSVEKKQSSSLMGSRVPARSNSSHRQNRSGSRKSRT
;
A
#
# COMPACT_ATOMS: atom_id res chain seq x y z
N LEU A 1 5.97 16.63 4.81
CA LEU A 1 5.61 15.32 5.39
C LEU A 1 6.12 15.28 6.81
N GLY A 2 5.36 14.72 7.74
CA GLY A 2 5.76 14.68 9.13
C GLY A 2 4.98 13.64 9.92
N SER A 3 5.50 13.30 11.09
CA SER A 3 4.89 12.30 11.99
C SER A 3 3.79 12.88 12.88
N ALA A 4 3.79 14.21 13.10
CA ALA A 4 2.88 14.87 14.03
C ALA A 4 1.55 15.30 13.39
N ASP A 5 0.47 15.12 14.14
CA ASP A 5 -0.78 15.87 13.99
C ASP A 5 -0.79 17.14 14.87
N TRP A 6 -1.81 17.99 14.70
CA TRP A 6 -1.97 19.24 15.46
C TRP A 6 -2.68 19.02 16.81
N MET A 7 -2.06 18.23 17.68
CA MET A 7 -2.51 18.10 19.07
C MET A 7 -1.39 18.48 20.04
N PRO A 8 -1.70 19.18 21.16
CA PRO A 8 -0.69 19.67 22.11
C PRO A 8 0.31 18.59 22.58
N ARG A 9 -0.13 17.33 22.69
CA ARG A 9 0.75 16.22 23.07
C ARG A 9 1.92 16.02 22.08
N ASN A 10 1.73 16.30 20.79
CA ASN A 10 2.78 16.14 19.79
C ASN A 10 3.76 17.32 19.81
N PHE A 11 3.30 18.51 20.20
CA PHE A 11 4.16 19.70 20.29
C PHE A 11 5.01 19.73 21.57
N PHE A 12 4.48 19.24 22.70
CA PHE A 12 5.10 19.44 24.01
C PHE A 12 5.58 18.16 24.70
N ARG A 13 5.12 16.99 24.27
CA ARG A 13 5.34 15.73 25.00
C ARG A 13 5.89 14.59 24.15
N ARG A 14 5.99 14.76 22.83
CA ARG A 14 6.51 13.73 21.91
C ARG A 14 7.67 14.28 21.10
N VAL A 15 8.57 13.38 20.73
CA VAL A 15 9.60 13.65 19.72
C VAL A 15 8.98 13.36 18.37
N GLU A 16 8.95 14.36 17.51
CA GLU A 16 8.32 14.31 16.20
C GLU A 16 9.31 14.76 15.12
N VAL A 17 9.17 14.25 13.90
CA VAL A 17 10.02 14.59 12.77
C VAL A 17 9.20 15.17 11.63
N MET A 18 9.72 16.23 11.02
CA MET A 18 9.22 16.80 9.77
C MET A 18 10.41 17.09 8.88
N PHE A 19 10.24 16.83 7.58
CA PHE A 19 11.27 17.12 6.59
C PHE A 19 10.65 17.73 5.32
N PRO A 20 11.41 18.58 4.62
CA PRO A 20 10.96 19.15 3.36
C PRO A 20 11.05 18.11 2.23
N VAL A 21 10.11 18.18 1.29
CA VAL A 21 10.19 17.44 0.03
C VAL A 21 10.86 18.35 -0.99
N LEU A 22 12.15 18.13 -1.22
CA LEU A 22 12.99 19.00 -2.06
C LEU A 22 12.92 18.68 -3.55
N ALA A 23 12.71 17.41 -3.91
CA ALA A 23 12.61 16.99 -5.29
C ALA A 23 11.29 17.50 -5.89
N GLU A 24 11.39 18.33 -6.93
CA GLU A 24 10.23 18.96 -7.56
C GLU A 24 9.18 17.95 -8.06
N PRO A 25 9.56 16.83 -8.73
CA PRO A 25 8.57 15.84 -9.16
C PRO A 25 7.76 15.22 -8.01
N LEU A 26 8.38 15.06 -6.83
CA LEU A 26 7.70 14.52 -5.65
C LEU A 26 6.77 15.56 -5.01
N LYS A 27 7.20 16.82 -4.97
CA LYS A 27 6.37 17.92 -4.47
C LYS A 27 5.14 18.10 -5.35
N GLU A 28 5.32 18.12 -6.67
CA GLU A 28 4.23 18.21 -7.63
C GLU A 28 3.26 17.05 -7.45
N ARG A 29 3.74 15.79 -7.40
CA ARG A 29 2.87 14.63 -7.18
C ARG A 29 2.04 14.74 -5.90
N VAL A 30 2.61 15.22 -4.80
CA VAL A 30 1.86 15.42 -3.55
C VAL A 30 0.73 16.43 -3.75
N LEU A 31 1.01 17.56 -4.41
CA LEU A 31 0.07 18.67 -4.56
C LEU A 31 -0.99 18.46 -5.63
N THR A 32 -0.64 17.86 -6.77
CA THR A 32 -1.51 17.76 -7.95
C THR A 32 -2.20 16.41 -8.07
N SER A 33 -1.66 15.36 -7.46
CA SER A 33 -2.23 14.00 -7.52
C SER A 33 -2.71 13.52 -6.16
N ILE A 34 -1.82 13.40 -5.16
CA ILE A 34 -2.15 12.71 -3.90
C ILE A 34 -3.23 13.47 -3.12
N VAL A 35 -3.00 14.75 -2.80
CA VAL A 35 -3.95 15.55 -2.02
C VAL A 35 -5.30 15.71 -2.74
N PRO A 36 -5.36 16.07 -4.04
CA PRO A 36 -6.62 16.16 -4.76
C PRO A 36 -7.40 14.85 -4.80
N THR A 37 -6.73 13.70 -4.94
CA THR A 37 -7.39 12.39 -4.93
C THR A 37 -8.04 12.06 -3.59
N TYR A 38 -7.41 12.43 -2.47
CA TYR A 38 -8.05 12.30 -1.15
C TYR A 38 -9.25 13.24 -0.99
N ILE A 39 -9.18 14.47 -1.52
CA ILE A 39 -10.28 15.44 -1.47
C ILE A 39 -11.47 15.00 -2.32
N ALA A 40 -11.22 14.35 -3.47
CA ALA A 40 -12.24 13.88 -4.39
C ALA A 40 -12.90 12.52 -4.00
N ASP A 41 -12.45 11.90 -2.90
CA ASP A 41 -13.02 10.64 -2.42
C ASP A 41 -14.50 10.82 -2.02
N THR A 42 -15.38 10.08 -2.69
CA THR A 42 -16.84 10.10 -2.46
C THR A 42 -17.36 8.77 -1.93
N ALA A 43 -16.49 7.77 -1.82
CA ALA A 43 -16.85 6.44 -1.35
C ALA A 43 -16.70 6.29 0.16
N ARG A 44 -15.70 6.96 0.77
CA ARG A 44 -15.32 6.80 2.17
C ARG A 44 -15.08 8.11 2.90
N ALA A 45 -14.89 9.22 2.20
CA ALA A 45 -14.77 10.52 2.85
C ALA A 45 -16.01 10.87 3.67
N ARG A 46 -15.79 11.58 4.78
CA ARG A 46 -16.84 12.12 5.63
C ARG A 46 -16.59 13.59 5.88
N ARG A 47 -17.64 14.39 5.74
CA ARG A 47 -17.62 15.81 6.10
C ARG A 47 -17.93 15.94 7.58
N LEU A 48 -17.04 16.60 8.31
CA LEU A 48 -17.30 17.04 9.67
C LEU A 48 -18.18 18.29 9.62
N ARG A 49 -19.36 18.20 10.23
CA ARG A 49 -20.29 19.32 10.37
C ARG A 49 -19.97 20.13 11.64
N THR A 50 -20.50 21.34 11.72
CA THR A 50 -20.33 22.24 12.87
C THR A 50 -20.91 21.69 14.17
N ASP A 51 -21.89 20.78 14.07
CA ASP A 51 -22.50 20.06 15.19
C ASP A 51 -21.66 18.85 15.66
N GLY A 52 -20.52 18.58 15.04
CA GLY A 52 -19.64 17.44 15.34
C GLY A 52 -20.06 16.13 14.67
N ALA A 53 -21.16 16.10 13.92
CA ALA A 53 -21.58 14.92 13.18
C ALA A 53 -20.74 14.72 11.91
N TYR A 54 -20.49 13.45 11.59
CA TYR A 54 -19.83 13.05 10.35
C TYR A 54 -20.84 12.49 9.36
N THR A 55 -20.95 13.10 8.19
CA THR A 55 -21.81 12.63 7.10
C THR A 55 -20.98 12.20 5.89
N PHE A 56 -21.42 11.16 5.18
CA PHE A 56 -20.76 10.79 3.92
C PHE A 56 -20.89 11.91 2.90
N ASP A 57 -19.82 12.14 2.13
CA ASP A 57 -19.89 12.97 0.93
C ASP A 57 -20.44 12.11 -0.21
N THR A 58 -21.78 11.97 -0.25
CA THR A 58 -22.44 11.12 -1.24
C THR A 58 -22.27 11.70 -2.65
N PRO A 59 -21.81 10.91 -3.63
CA PRO A 59 -21.65 11.38 -5.00
C PRO A 59 -23.00 11.79 -5.58
N ALA A 60 -22.99 12.72 -6.54
CA ALA A 60 -24.19 13.13 -7.24
C ALA A 60 -24.84 11.93 -7.96
N LYS A 61 -26.16 11.98 -8.17
CA LYS A 61 -26.88 10.94 -8.91
C LYS A 61 -26.19 10.74 -10.28
N LYS A 62 -25.79 9.50 -10.57
CA LYS A 62 -25.05 9.03 -11.78
C LYS A 62 -23.52 9.21 -11.77
N GLN A 63 -22.91 9.69 -10.68
CA GLN A 63 -21.45 9.66 -10.55
C GLN A 63 -20.99 8.33 -9.93
N THR A 64 -19.98 7.72 -10.52
CA THR A 64 -19.31 6.55 -9.94
C THR A 64 -18.57 6.98 -8.68
N PRO A 65 -18.77 6.32 -7.52
CA PRO A 65 -18.03 6.64 -6.31
C PRO A 65 -16.52 6.45 -6.52
N GLN A 66 -15.73 7.43 -6.12
CA GLN A 66 -14.28 7.37 -6.15
C GLN A 66 -13.75 7.00 -4.77
N ARG A 67 -12.86 6.00 -4.70
CA ARG A 67 -12.19 5.57 -3.47
C ARG A 67 -10.68 5.70 -3.63
N SER A 68 -10.12 6.72 -2.98
CA SER A 68 -8.70 7.08 -3.01
C SER A 68 -7.76 5.89 -2.82
N GLN A 69 -8.01 5.06 -1.80
CA GLN A 69 -7.17 3.89 -1.49
C GLN A 69 -7.11 2.88 -2.64
N ILE A 70 -8.21 2.64 -3.36
CA ILE A 70 -8.23 1.70 -4.48
C ILE A 70 -7.44 2.27 -5.64
N LEU A 71 -7.67 3.55 -5.97
CA LEU A 71 -6.96 4.24 -7.04
C LEU A 71 -5.44 4.21 -6.83
N PHE A 72 -4.96 4.47 -5.61
CA PHE A 72 -3.53 4.43 -5.31
C PHE A 72 -2.94 3.01 -5.33
N MET A 73 -3.71 1.99 -4.98
CA MET A 73 -3.25 0.60 -5.11
C MET A 73 -3.12 0.20 -6.57
N GLU A 74 -4.08 0.57 -7.41
CA GLU A 74 -4.03 0.34 -8.87
C GLU A 74 -2.84 1.08 -9.51
N GLU A 75 -2.63 2.35 -9.17
CA GLU A 75 -1.47 3.14 -9.62
C GLU A 75 -0.15 2.46 -9.22
N ALA A 76 -0.02 2.05 -7.95
CA ALA A 76 1.19 1.41 -7.44
C ALA A 76 1.46 0.05 -8.10
N SER A 77 0.41 -0.75 -8.34
CA SER A 77 0.52 -2.02 -9.06
C SER A 77 1.03 -1.82 -10.49
N ALA A 78 0.48 -0.86 -11.23
CA ALA A 78 0.93 -0.55 -12.59
C ALA A 78 2.39 -0.04 -12.64
N MET A 79 2.80 0.77 -11.66
CA MET A 79 4.20 1.21 -11.55
C MET A 79 5.15 0.07 -11.20
N SER A 80 4.75 -0.85 -10.32
CA SER A 80 5.56 -2.01 -9.92
C SER A 80 5.81 -2.96 -11.09
N GLU A 81 4.83 -3.14 -11.98
CA GLU A 81 4.99 -3.91 -13.22
C GLU A 81 6.03 -3.28 -14.15
N THR A 82 6.08 -1.95 -14.18
CA THR A 82 7.05 -1.18 -14.98
C THR A 82 8.47 -1.29 -14.43
N ILE A 83 8.63 -1.25 -13.10
CA ILE A 83 9.96 -1.37 -12.43
C ILE A 83 10.53 -2.79 -12.59
N THR A 84 9.68 -3.82 -12.59
CA THR A 84 10.12 -5.22 -12.71
C THR A 84 10.64 -5.55 -14.12
N GLN A 85 10.31 -4.75 -15.14
CA GLN A 85 10.71 -4.97 -16.53
C GLN A 85 12.03 -4.29 -16.93
N LEU A 86 12.77 -3.70 -16.00
CA LEU A 86 14.08 -3.11 -16.30
C LEU A 86 15.09 -4.19 -16.72
N PRO A 87 15.90 -3.99 -17.78
CA PRO A 87 16.97 -4.91 -18.14
C PRO A 87 17.92 -5.07 -16.96
N ASN A 88 18.14 -6.31 -16.56
CA ASN A 88 19.06 -6.66 -15.49
C ASN A 88 20.50 -6.33 -15.95
N HIS A 89 20.95 -5.09 -15.75
CA HIS A 89 22.35 -4.69 -15.97
C HIS A 89 23.18 -5.09 -14.75
N GLY A 90 23.32 -6.40 -14.58
CA GLY A 90 24.01 -7.04 -13.48
C GLY A 90 24.68 -8.33 -13.95
N SER A 91 25.77 -8.15 -14.72
CA SER A 91 26.92 -9.05 -14.89
C SER A 91 26.65 -10.55 -15.11
N SER A 92 26.82 -10.95 -16.36
CA SER A 92 27.31 -12.29 -16.74
C SER A 92 28.62 -12.57 -16.01
N VAL A 93 28.55 -13.19 -14.82
CA VAL A 93 29.71 -13.90 -14.27
C VAL A 93 29.65 -15.30 -14.86
N GLU A 94 30.41 -15.52 -15.93
CA GLU A 94 30.71 -16.86 -16.43
C GLU A 94 31.26 -17.71 -15.28
N LYS A 95 30.45 -18.63 -14.77
CA LYS A 95 30.96 -19.72 -13.92
C LYS A 95 31.78 -20.63 -14.83
N LYS A 96 33.11 -20.46 -14.81
CA LYS A 96 34.04 -21.51 -15.28
C LYS A 96 33.69 -22.80 -14.55
N GLN A 97 33.17 -23.78 -15.29
CA GLN A 97 32.96 -25.13 -14.81
C GLN A 97 34.33 -25.78 -14.61
N SER A 98 34.79 -25.86 -13.36
CA SER A 98 35.84 -26.80 -12.96
C SER A 98 35.19 -28.17 -12.72
N SER A 99 35.59 -29.13 -13.54
CA SER A 99 35.23 -30.55 -13.48
C SER A 99 35.60 -31.21 -12.14
N SER A 100 34.65 -31.92 -11.52
CA SER A 100 34.95 -33.13 -10.74
C SER A 100 33.69 -33.99 -10.52
N LEU A 101 33.68 -35.11 -11.24
CA LEU A 101 33.19 -36.46 -10.97
C LEU A 101 32.12 -36.74 -9.88
N MET A 102 31.06 -37.41 -10.37
CA MET A 102 30.28 -38.53 -9.81
C MET A 102 29.70 -38.48 -8.38
N GLY A 103 28.39 -38.74 -8.29
CA GLY A 103 27.82 -39.35 -7.08
C GLY A 103 26.31 -39.19 -6.88
N SER A 104 25.53 -40.08 -7.50
CA SER A 104 24.23 -40.62 -7.03
C SER A 104 23.05 -39.70 -6.62
N ARG A 105 21.97 -39.81 -7.41
CA ARG A 105 20.59 -39.42 -7.11
C ARG A 105 19.97 -40.26 -5.96
N VAL A 106 19.14 -39.64 -5.12
CA VAL A 106 17.98 -40.26 -4.42
C VAL A 106 16.86 -39.20 -4.28
N PRO A 107 15.55 -39.54 -4.43
CA PRO A 107 14.50 -38.57 -4.79
C PRO A 107 13.68 -37.99 -3.61
N ALA A 108 12.77 -37.08 -4.00
CA ALA A 108 11.90 -36.24 -3.20
C ALA A 108 10.96 -36.98 -2.22
N ARG A 109 10.74 -36.36 -1.04
CA ARG A 109 9.62 -36.65 -0.15
C ARG A 109 8.58 -35.54 -0.22
N SER A 110 7.37 -35.93 -0.64
CA SER A 110 6.14 -35.17 -0.55
C SER A 110 5.73 -34.99 0.92
N ASN A 111 5.32 -33.78 1.30
CA ASN A 111 4.57 -33.57 2.54
C ASN A 111 3.15 -33.09 2.21
N SER A 112 2.23 -33.97 2.54
CA SER A 112 0.78 -33.84 2.48
C SER A 112 0.24 -32.84 3.52
N SER A 113 -0.66 -31.97 3.05
CA SER A 113 -1.87 -31.47 3.71
C SER A 113 -1.98 -31.53 5.25
N HIS A 114 -2.03 -30.35 5.86
CA HIS A 114 -2.84 -30.11 7.06
C HIS A 114 -3.63 -28.80 6.91
N ARG A 115 -4.88 -28.95 6.46
CA ARG A 115 -5.91 -27.92 6.39
C ARG A 115 -6.73 -28.04 7.69
N GLN A 116 -6.56 -27.10 8.62
CA GLN A 116 -7.47 -27.00 9.77
C GLN A 116 -8.58 -25.98 9.46
N ASN A 117 -9.78 -26.51 9.31
CA ASN A 117 -11.04 -25.77 9.34
C ASN A 117 -11.27 -25.23 10.75
N ARG A 118 -11.60 -23.94 10.88
CA ARG A 118 -12.35 -23.41 12.03
C ARG A 118 -13.58 -22.67 11.53
N SER A 119 -14.68 -23.41 11.48
CA SER A 119 -16.04 -22.88 11.50
C SER A 119 -16.36 -22.41 12.92
N GLY A 120 -16.75 -21.15 13.06
CA GLY A 120 -17.17 -20.54 14.33
C GLY A 120 -18.40 -19.69 14.11
N SER A 121 -19.54 -20.26 14.48
CA SER A 121 -20.90 -19.75 14.27
C SER A 121 -21.21 -18.44 15.01
N ARG A 122 -22.10 -17.67 14.37
CA ARG A 122 -22.91 -16.54 14.86
C ARG A 122 -23.32 -16.64 16.33
N LYS A 123 -23.34 -15.49 17.03
CA LYS A 123 -24.46 -15.10 17.90
C LYS A 123 -24.74 -13.60 17.83
N SER A 124 -25.93 -13.27 17.33
CA SER A 124 -26.65 -12.02 17.58
C SER A 124 -27.24 -12.04 18.99
N ARG A 125 -27.18 -10.91 19.71
CA ARG A 125 -28.00 -10.60 20.89
C ARG A 125 -28.41 -9.12 20.75
N THR A 126 -29.71 -8.92 20.49
CA THR A 126 -30.73 -8.35 21.40
C THR A 126 -30.57 -6.87 21.57
#